data_AF-A0A6Y1P5Z1-F1
#
_entry.id   AF-A0A6Y1P5Z1-F1
#
_cell.length_a   1.000
_cell.length_b   1.000
_cell.length_c   1.000
_cell.angle_alpha   90.00
_cell.angle_beta   90.00
_cell.angle_gamma   90.00
#
_symmetry.space_group_name_H-M   'P 1'
#
loop_
_entity.id
_entity.type
_entity.pdbx_description
1 polymer ?
#
loop_
_entity_poly.entity_id
_entity_poly.type
_entity_poly.pdbx_seq_one_letter_code
_entity_poly.pdbx_strand_id
1 'polypeptide(L)'
;ELLAKMKSLQLTINSNQKELKGLEEQSRTTEVILANQKREYNISQSSYYEMLNTQYDYFALERKMVEMKISDAINKISLLQVSGELLSL
;
A
#
# COMPACT_ATOMS: atom_id res chain seq x y z
N GLU A 1 22.83 12.73 -16.82
CA GLU A 1 22.48 11.48 -16.10
C GLU A 1 21.62 11.74 -14.86
N LEU A 2 22.04 12.61 -13.94
CA LEU A 2 21.30 12.94 -12.71
C LEU A 2 19.86 13.46 -12.93
N LEU A 3 19.63 14.31 -13.93
CA LEU A 3 18.28 14.78 -14.28
C LEU A 3 17.34 13.65 -14.74
N ALA A 4 17.85 12.68 -15.48
CA ALA A 4 17.07 11.51 -15.91
C ALA A 4 16.73 10.63 -14.69
N LYS A 5 17.69 10.46 -13.77
CA LYS A 5 17.47 9.76 -12.50
C LYS A 5 16.39 10.45 -11.66
N MET A 6 16.43 11.78 -11.51
CA MET A 6 15.36 12.54 -10.82
C MET A 6 13.98 12.30 -11.44
N LYS A 7 13.88 12.38 -12.78
CA LYS A 7 12.61 12.16 -13.48
C LYS A 7 12.07 10.75 -13.22
N SER A 8 12.94 9.74 -13.24
CA SER A 8 12.56 8.37 -12.91
C SER A 8 12.07 8.23 -11.47
N LEU A 9 12.80 8.81 -10.50
CA LEU A 9 12.41 8.76 -9.08
C LEU A 9 11.03 9.42 -8.88
N GLN A 10 10.78 10.57 -9.52
CA GLN A 10 9.49 11.24 -9.46
C GLN A 10 8.34 10.40 -10.04
N LEU A 11 8.57 9.72 -11.17
CA LEU A 11 7.59 8.80 -11.75
C LEU A 11 7.28 7.65 -10.79
N THR A 12 8.30 7.08 -10.13
CA THR A 12 8.12 6.04 -9.13
C THR A 12 7.34 6.55 -7.90
N ILE A 13 7.58 7.77 -7.42
CA ILE A 13 6.78 8.36 -6.32
C ILE A 13 5.31 8.42 -6.73
N ASN A 14 5.02 8.97 -7.91
CA ASN A 14 3.65 9.12 -8.38
C ASN A 14 2.95 7.76 -8.54
N SER A 15 3.67 6.75 -9.05
CA SER A 15 3.18 5.37 -9.14
C SER A 15 2.89 4.78 -7.78
N ASN A 16 3.81 4.95 -6.81
CA ASN A 16 3.67 4.41 -5.47
C ASN A 16 2.46 5.02 -4.75
N GLN A 17 2.25 6.34 -4.88
CA GLN A 17 1.09 7.01 -4.30
C GLN A 17 -0.23 6.51 -4.87
N LYS A 18 -0.29 6.25 -6.18
CA LYS A 18 -1.48 5.71 -6.83
C LYS A 18 -1.80 4.29 -6.34
N GLU A 19 -0.81 3.41 -6.30
CA GLU A 19 -0.97 2.03 -5.81
C GLU A 19 -1.36 2.03 -4.33
N LEU A 20 -0.74 2.88 -3.50
CA LEU A 20 -1.08 2.96 -2.07
C LEU A 20 -2.55 3.36 -1.87
N LYS A 21 -3.05 4.32 -2.64
CA LYS A 21 -4.46 4.70 -2.60
C LYS A 21 -5.38 3.52 -2.97
N GLY A 22 -5.01 2.74 -3.99
CA GLY A 22 -5.75 1.54 -4.37
C GLY A 22 -5.77 0.48 -3.27
N LEU A 23 -4.65 0.29 -2.56
CA LEU A 23 -4.57 -0.63 -1.43
C LEU A 23 -5.39 -0.15 -0.23
N GLU A 24 -5.43 1.16 0.04
CA GLU A 24 -6.28 1.73 1.09
C GLU A 24 -7.78 1.53 0.80
N GLU A 25 -8.20 1.69 -0.46
CA GLU A 25 -9.57 1.42 -0.90
C GLU A 25 -9.93 -0.07 -0.79
N GLN A 26 -9.00 -0.95 -1.16
CA GLN A 26 -9.16 -2.40 -0.98
C GLN A 26 -9.27 -2.77 0.50
N SER A 27 -8.40 -2.23 1.35
CA SER A 27 -8.42 -2.45 2.80
C SER A 27 -9.78 -2.07 3.40
N ARG A 28 -10.30 -0.87 3.10
CA ARG A 28 -11.63 -0.44 3.57
C ARG A 28 -12.74 -1.38 3.10
N THR A 29 -12.67 -1.85 1.85
CA THR A 29 -13.66 -2.78 1.30
C THR A 29 -13.60 -4.13 2.05
N THR A 30 -12.41 -4.66 2.27
CA THR A 30 -12.21 -5.91 3.00
C THR A 30 -12.65 -5.81 4.45
N GLU A 31 -12.43 -4.67 5.11
CA GLU A 31 -12.94 -4.42 6.47
C GLU A 31 -14.48 -4.48 6.52
N VAL A 32 -15.17 -3.90 5.52
CA VAL A 32 -16.63 -4.00 5.40
C VAL A 32 -17.06 -5.46 5.18
N ILE A 33 -16.37 -6.23 4.34
CA ILE A 33 -16.64 -7.66 4.12
C ILE A 33 -16.51 -8.44 5.43
N LEU A 34 -15.46 -8.20 6.21
CA LEU A 34 -15.24 -8.83 7.50
C LEU A 34 -16.36 -8.51 8.50
N ALA A 35 -16.80 -7.26 8.54
CA ALA A 35 -17.93 -6.87 9.38
C ALA A 35 -19.24 -7.58 8.97
N ASN A 36 -19.44 -7.81 7.66
CA ASN A 36 -20.59 -8.56 7.14
C ASN A 36 -20.51 -10.04 7.48
N GLN A 37 -19.37 -10.69 7.20
CA GLN A 37 -19.15 -12.10 7.53
C GLN A 37 -19.29 -12.37 9.02
N LYS A 38 -18.84 -11.45 9.88
CA LYS A 38 -19.06 -11.56 11.33
C LYS A 38 -20.55 -11.54 11.70
N ARG A 39 -21.35 -10.69 11.05
CA ARG A 39 -22.81 -10.65 11.25
C ARG A 39 -23.48 -11.93 10.74
N GLU A 40 -23.08 -12.40 9.57
CA GLU A 40 -23.60 -13.63 8.93
C GLU A 40 -23.23 -14.88 9.72
N TYR A 41 -22.02 -14.96 10.27
CA TYR A 41 -21.59 -16.03 11.16
C TYR A 41 -22.50 -16.15 12.39
N ASN A 42 -22.90 -15.01 12.99
CA ASN A 42 -23.80 -15.01 14.16
C ASN A 42 -25.20 -15.54 13.86
N ILE A 43 -25.61 -15.58 12.58
CA ILE A 43 -26.86 -16.17 12.12
C ILE A 43 -26.64 -17.47 11.33
N SER A 44 -25.46 -18.08 11.47
CA SER A 44 -25.08 -19.35 10.83
C SER A 44 -25.14 -19.34 9.29
N GLN A 45 -24.94 -18.17 8.66
CA GLN A 45 -24.94 -17.98 7.21
C GLN A 45 -23.54 -17.93 6.58
N SER A 46 -22.50 -17.64 7.36
CA SER A 46 -21.11 -17.71 6.93
C SER A 46 -20.32 -18.62 7.88
N SER A 47 -19.25 -19.24 7.36
CA SER A 47 -18.39 -20.12 8.13
C SER A 47 -17.26 -19.34 8.81
N TYR A 48 -16.80 -19.84 9.96
CA TYR A 48 -15.61 -19.28 10.61
C TYR A 48 -14.37 -19.30 9.70
N TYR A 49 -14.22 -20.34 8.87
CA TYR A 49 -13.12 -20.47 7.91
C TYR A 49 -13.12 -19.36 6.86
N GLU A 50 -14.31 -18.97 6.38
CA GLU A 50 -14.44 -17.88 5.42
C GLU A 50 -13.97 -16.55 6.03
N MET A 51 -14.45 -16.24 7.24
CA MET A 51 -14.03 -15.05 7.98
C MET A 51 -12.52 -15.08 8.28
N LEU A 52 -11.96 -16.23 8.65
CA LEU A 52 -10.52 -16.37 8.92
C LEU A 52 -9.67 -16.11 7.67
N ASN A 53 -10.09 -16.61 6.51
CA ASN A 53 -9.39 -16.36 5.25
C ASN A 53 -9.41 -14.87 4.90
N THR A 54 -10.57 -14.23 4.99
CA THR A 54 -10.68 -12.79 4.72
C THR A 54 -9.88 -11.96 5.72
N GLN A 55 -9.75 -12.39 6.99
CA GLN A 55 -8.87 -11.72 7.97
C GLN A 55 -7.39 -11.84 7.58
N TYR A 56 -6.98 -13.01 7.08
CA TYR A 56 -5.62 -13.20 6.58
C TYR A 56 -5.33 -12.32 5.36
N ASP A 57 -6.29 -12.22 4.42
CA ASP A 57 -6.18 -11.34 3.26
C ASP A 57 -6.09 -9.87 3.67
N TYR A 58 -6.87 -9.45 4.67
CA TYR A 58 -6.80 -8.11 5.25
C TYR A 58 -5.41 -7.81 5.83
N PHE A 59 -4.87 -8.72 6.64
CA PHE A 59 -3.52 -8.58 7.19
C PHE A 59 -2.44 -8.52 6.10
N ALA A 60 -2.58 -9.34 5.04
CA ALA A 60 -1.66 -9.31 3.91
C ALA A 60 -1.70 -7.97 3.16
N LEU A 61 -2.89 -7.36 3.01
CA LEU A 61 -3.06 -6.01 2.47
C LEU A 61 -2.36 -4.97 3.35
N GLU A 62 -2.53 -5.03 4.67
CA GLU A 62 -1.86 -4.13 5.61
C GLU A 62 -0.34 -4.22 5.49
N ARG A 63 0.21 -5.44 5.44
CA ARG A 63 1.65 -5.65 5.23
C ARG A 63 2.12 -5.02 3.92
N LYS A 64 1.40 -5.26 2.81
CA LYS A 64 1.73 -4.69 1.49
C LYS A 64 1.70 -3.16 1.51
N MET A 65 0.74 -2.55 2.19
CA MET A 65 0.69 -1.08 2.36
C MET A 65 1.91 -0.55 3.11
N VAL A 66 2.37 -1.24 4.16
CA VAL A 66 3.56 -0.84 4.92
C VAL A 66 4.82 -0.95 4.05
N GLU A 67 4.99 -2.06 3.33
CA GLU A 67 6.11 -2.24 2.39
C GLU A 67 6.15 -1.14 1.32
N MET A 68 4.98 -0.79 0.77
CA MET A 68 4.80 0.32 -0.16
C MET A 68 5.21 1.67 0.43
N LYS A 69 4.80 1.97 1.67
CA LYS A 69 5.18 3.22 2.37
C LYS A 69 6.69 3.30 2.60
N ILE A 70 7.33 2.19 2.95
CA ILE A 70 8.79 2.10 3.09
C ILE A 70 9.47 2.37 1.74
N SER A 71 9.00 1.74 0.67
CA SER A 71 9.53 1.94 -0.69
C SER A 71 9.40 3.40 -1.14
N ASP A 72 8.25 4.04 -0.92
CA ASP A 72 8.04 5.45 -1.22
C ASP A 72 8.98 6.37 -0.43
N ALA A 73 9.21 6.09 0.85
CA ALA A 73 10.14 6.85 1.69
C ALA A 73 11.59 6.73 1.18
N ILE A 74 12.05 5.53 0.84
CA ILE A 74 13.38 5.28 0.26
C ILE A 74 13.54 6.07 -1.06
N ASN A 75 12.49 6.05 -1.89
CA ASN A 75 12.49 6.74 -3.18
C ASN A 75 12.56 8.27 -3.01
N LYS A 76 11.85 8.83 -2.03
CA LYS A 76 11.92 10.26 -1.66
C LYS A 76 13.30 10.66 -1.14
N ILE A 77 13.92 9.83 -0.29
CA ILE A 77 15.29 10.08 0.19
C ILE A 77 16.28 10.08 -0.99
N SER A 78 16.14 9.12 -1.90
CA SER A 78 16.97 9.05 -3.11
C SER A 78 16.81 10.30 -3.99
N LEU A 79 15.59 10.84 -4.11
CA LEU A 79 15.33 12.07 -4.84
C LEU A 79 16.05 13.26 -4.19
N LEU A 80 15.99 13.38 -2.86
CA LEU A 80 16.68 14.43 -2.11
C LEU A 80 18.21 14.37 -2.31
N GLN A 81 18.79 13.17 -2.28
CA GLN A 81 20.23 12.98 -2.51
C GLN A 81 20.64 13.46 -3.91
N VAL A 82 19.93 13.02 -4.96
CA VAL A 82 20.23 13.43 -6.34
C VAL A 82 20.02 14.93 -6.54
N SER A 83 19.00 15.52 -5.90
CA SER A 83 18.81 16.97 -5.91
C SER A 83 19.97 17.71 -5.25
N GLY A 84 20.48 17.20 -4.13
CA GLY A 84 21.66 17.77 -3.46
C GLY A 84 22.93 17.70 -4.32
N GLU A 85 23.18 16.56 -4.97
CA GLU A 85 24.29 16.39 -5.91
C GLU A 85 24.22 17.40 -7.07
N LEU A 86 23.03 17.62 -7.63
CA LEU A 86 22.82 18.62 -8.69
C LEU A 86 23.07 20.06 -8.24
N LEU A 87 22.82 20.40 -6.98
CA LEU A 87 23.11 21.74 -6.43
C LEU A 87 24.61 21.97 -6.18
N SER A 88 25.37 20.89 -6.03
CA SER A 88 26.83 20.94 -5.81
C SER A 88 27.66 20.98 -7.10
N LEU A 89 26.99 20.90 -8.26
CA LEU A 89 27.56 21.01 -9.61
C LEU A 89 27.51 22.47 -10.12
#